data_AF-A0A329S938-F1
#
_entry.id   AF-A0A329S938-F1
#
_cell.length_a   1.000
_cell.length_b   1.000
_cell.length_c   1.000
_cell.angle_alpha   90.00
_cell.angle_beta   90.00
_cell.angle_gamma   90.00
#
_symmetry.space_group_name_H-M   'P 1'
#
loop_
_entity.id
_entity.type
_entity.pdbx_description
1 polymer ?
#
loop_
_entity_poly.entity_id
_entity_poly.type
_entity_poly.pdbx_seq_one_letter_code
_entity_poly.pdbx_strand_id
1 'polypeptide(L)'
;MHDLIARIKNSGGKLSDEDRVAYLLVGFELEAPGNVAAVNEDARGYTAIVTISSQHMRKLYKRFTEVLLVDCTHKTNSPYPV
;
A
#
# COMPACT_ATOMS: atom_id res chain seq x y z
N MET A 1 -9.41 5.27 -6.69
CA MET A 1 -9.54 5.08 -5.22
C MET A 1 -10.86 4.40 -4.80
N HIS A 2 -11.98 4.57 -5.51
CA HIS A 2 -13.27 3.94 -5.13
C HIS A 2 -13.34 2.41 -5.30
N ASP A 3 -12.50 1.83 -6.17
CA ASP A 3 -12.59 0.43 -6.56
C ASP A 3 -12.06 -0.55 -5.49
N LEU A 4 -11.06 -0.12 -4.71
CA LEU A 4 -10.41 -0.97 -3.70
C LEU A 4 -11.28 -1.16 -2.44
N ILE A 5 -11.95 -0.09 -1.99
CA ILE A 5 -12.89 -0.15 -0.85
C ILE A 5 -14.07 -1.08 -1.16
N ALA A 6 -14.54 -1.08 -2.41
CA ALA A 6 -15.60 -1.97 -2.85
C ALA A 6 -15.14 -3.44 -2.83
N ARG A 7 -13.90 -3.71 -3.25
CA ARG A 7 -13.32 -5.07 -3.24
C ARG A 7 -13.15 -5.64 -1.83
N ILE A 8 -12.65 -4.86 -0.87
CA ILE A 8 -12.50 -5.28 0.54
C ILE A 8 -13.86 -5.59 1.18
N LYS A 9 -14.89 -4.77 0.91
CA LYS A 9 -16.24 -5.01 1.46
C LYS A 9 -16.89 -6.28 0.92
N ASN A 10 -16.46 -6.76 -0.24
CA ASN A 10 -17.06 -7.90 -0.93
C ASN A 10 -16.38 -9.25 -0.62
N SER A 11 -15.26 -9.28 0.12
CA SER A 11 -14.46 -10.51 0.29
C SER A 11 -14.91 -11.47 1.41
N GLY A 12 -15.93 -11.12 2.24
CA GLY A 12 -16.82 -12.04 2.96
C GLY A 12 -16.22 -13.17 3.84
N GLY A 13 -14.90 -13.23 4.02
CA GLY A 13 -14.15 -14.29 4.69
C GLY A 13 -12.86 -13.75 5.32
N LYS A 14 -12.05 -14.62 5.92
CA LYS A 14 -10.76 -14.24 6.53
C LYS A 14 -9.93 -13.49 5.48
N LEU A 15 -9.73 -12.18 5.71
CA LEU A 15 -9.04 -11.29 4.78
C LEU A 15 -7.70 -11.89 4.37
N SER A 16 -7.42 -11.89 3.07
CA SER A 16 -6.08 -12.22 2.58
C SER A 16 -5.07 -11.17 3.05
N ASP A 17 -3.78 -11.45 2.92
CA ASP A 17 -2.76 -10.47 3.29
C ASP A 17 -2.84 -9.23 2.38
N GLU A 18 -3.25 -9.39 1.11
CA GLU A 18 -3.51 -8.29 0.20
C GLU A 18 -4.68 -7.41 0.69
N ASP A 19 -5.79 -8.03 1.12
CA ASP A 19 -6.95 -7.31 1.65
C ASP A 19 -6.58 -6.52 2.92
N ARG A 20 -5.70 -7.06 3.76
CA ARG A 20 -5.20 -6.37 4.96
C ARG A 20 -4.32 -5.17 4.61
N VAL A 21 -3.41 -5.32 3.65
CA VAL A 21 -2.58 -4.22 3.16
C VAL A 21 -3.47 -3.12 2.57
N ALA A 22 -4.44 -3.50 1.74
CA ALA A 22 -5.40 -2.57 1.16
C ALA A 22 -6.19 -1.80 2.24
N TYR A 23 -6.64 -2.50 3.29
CA TYR A 23 -7.33 -1.88 4.43
C TYR A 23 -6.43 -0.84 5.14
N LEU A 24 -5.16 -1.16 5.37
CA LEU A 24 -4.21 -0.24 6.01
C LEU A 24 -3.95 1.01 5.16
N LEU A 25 -3.77 0.85 3.85
CA LEU A 25 -3.55 1.97 2.94
C LEU A 25 -4.76 2.91 2.87
N VAL A 26 -5.98 2.34 2.79
CA VAL A 26 -7.22 3.12 2.84
C VAL A 26 -7.36 3.82 4.19
N GLY A 27 -7.06 3.14 5.29
CA GLY A 27 -7.07 3.74 6.63
C GLY A 27 -6.17 4.97 6.69
N PHE A 28 -4.94 4.86 6.19
CA PHE A 28 -4.00 5.97 6.10
C PHE A 28 -4.52 7.14 5.25
N GLU A 29 -5.14 6.88 4.10
CA GLU A 29 -5.71 7.95 3.26
C GLU A 29 -6.86 8.68 3.95
N LEU A 30 -7.66 7.98 4.75
CA LEU A 30 -8.78 8.55 5.48
C LEU A 30 -8.35 9.36 6.72
N GLU A 31 -7.14 9.14 7.25
CA GLU A 31 -6.63 9.90 8.41
C GLU A 31 -6.46 11.39 8.13
N ALA A 32 -6.14 11.78 6.89
CA ALA A 32 -6.08 13.19 6.49
C ALA A 32 -6.33 13.39 4.99
N PRO A 33 -7.05 14.45 4.57
CA PRO A 33 -7.33 14.71 3.15
C PRO A 33 -6.11 14.84 2.24
N GLY A 34 -4.94 15.16 2.82
CA GLY A 34 -3.69 15.28 2.09
C GLY A 34 -2.84 14.01 2.05
N ASN A 35 -3.24 12.93 2.74
CA ASN A 35 -2.59 11.63 2.68
C ASN A 35 -2.94 10.94 1.35
N VAL A 36 -1.95 10.32 0.73
CA VAL A 36 -2.10 9.61 -0.55
C VAL A 36 -1.34 8.30 -0.46
N ALA A 37 -1.97 7.20 -0.85
CA ALA A 37 -1.32 5.91 -1.04
C ALA A 37 -1.64 5.34 -2.42
N ALA A 38 -0.71 4.59 -3.01
CA ALA A 38 -0.96 3.89 -4.27
C ALA A 38 -0.17 2.59 -4.34
N VAL A 39 -0.76 1.60 -4.99
CA VAL A 39 -0.11 0.33 -5.34
C VAL A 39 -0.03 0.27 -6.87
N ASN A 40 1.16 0.03 -7.40
CA ASN A 40 1.40 -0.14 -8.83
C ASN A 40 2.07 -1.49 -9.07
N GLU A 41 1.43 -2.34 -9.84
CA GLU A 41 1.92 -3.68 -10.16
C GLU A 41 2.42 -3.70 -11.61
N ASP A 42 3.51 -4.44 -11.85
CA ASP A 42 3.90 -4.72 -13.23
C ASP A 42 2.81 -5.54 -13.96
N ALA A 43 2.83 -5.53 -15.30
CA ALA A 43 1.83 -6.23 -16.11
C ALA A 43 1.78 -7.75 -15.87
N ARG A 44 2.72 -8.30 -15.10
CA ARG A 44 2.86 -9.72 -14.78
C ARG A 44 2.50 -10.03 -13.32
N GLY A 45 2.23 -9.03 -12.49
CA GLY A 45 1.92 -9.17 -11.06
C GLY A 45 3.10 -9.62 -10.19
N TYR A 46 4.35 -9.54 -10.68
CA TYR A 46 5.53 -10.00 -9.94
C TYR A 46 6.14 -8.93 -9.06
N THR A 47 5.98 -7.66 -9.42
CA THR A 47 6.54 -6.53 -8.68
C THR A 47 5.43 -5.56 -8.35
N ALA A 48 5.17 -5.35 -7.05
CA ALA A 48 4.28 -4.33 -6.55
C ALA A 48 5.09 -3.20 -5.90
N ILE A 49 4.89 -1.98 -6.39
CA ILE A 49 5.41 -0.76 -5.77
C ILE A 49 4.29 -0.16 -4.95
N VAL A 50 4.52 -0.01 -3.64
CA VAL A 50 3.64 0.73 -2.74
C VAL A 50 4.24 2.11 -2.51
N THR A 51 3.48 3.16 -2.78
CA THR A 51 3.85 4.54 -2.47
C THR A 51 2.92 5.10 -1.41
N ILE A 52 3.47 5.81 -0.43
CA ILE A 52 2.74 6.39 0.69
C ILE A 52 3.28 7.80 0.92
N SER A 53 2.41 8.80 0.99
CA SER A 53 2.80 10.18 1.24
C SER A 53 1.79 10.86 2.16
N SER A 54 2.23 11.26 3.35
CA SER A 54 1.37 11.98 4.29
C SER A 54 1.18 13.43 3.85
N GLN A 55 0.08 14.04 4.31
CA GLN A 55 -0.16 15.46 4.16
C GLN A 55 1.02 16.31 4.66
N HIS A 56 1.66 15.88 5.74
CA HIS A 56 2.80 16.58 6.32
C HIS A 56 4.02 16.53 5.40
N MET A 57 4.37 15.34 4.89
CA MET A 57 5.47 15.16 3.92
C MET A 57 5.24 16.03 2.68
N ARG A 58 4.02 16.06 2.15
CA ARG A 58 3.67 16.86 0.97
C ARG A 58 3.74 18.37 1.21
N LYS A 59 3.58 18.84 2.45
CA LYS A 59 3.75 20.25 2.83
C LYS A 59 5.22 20.63 2.96
N LEU A 60 6.05 19.74 3.50
CA LEU A 60 7.49 19.99 3.71
C LEU A 60 8.31 19.84 2.43
N TYR A 61 8.01 18.84 1.62
CA TYR A 61 8.80 18.52 0.43
C TYR A 61 8.08 18.93 -0.84
N LYS A 62 8.24 20.20 -1.23
CA LYS A 62 7.87 20.64 -2.58
C LYS A 62 8.75 20.03 -3.69
N ARG A 63 9.90 19.42 -3.33
CA ARG A 63 10.95 19.01 -4.30
C ARG A 63 11.59 17.63 -4.08
N PHE A 64 11.33 16.94 -2.96
CA PHE A 64 11.90 15.61 -2.70
C PHE A 64 10.83 14.64 -2.25
N THR A 65 10.33 13.82 -3.18
CA THR A 65 9.47 12.68 -2.83
C THR A 65 10.30 11.66 -2.07
N GLU A 66 9.97 11.41 -0.79
CA GLU A 66 10.46 10.25 -0.07
C GLU A 66 9.83 9.00 -0.71
N VAL A 67 10.66 8.21 -1.41
CA VAL A 67 10.25 6.93 -2.01
C VAL A 67 10.76 5.83 -1.10
N LEU A 68 9.83 5.09 -0.48
CA LEU A 68 10.15 3.88 0.27
C LEU A 68 10.15 2.70 -0.71
N LEU A 69 11.34 2.15 -0.99
CA LEU A 69 11.49 0.92 -1.76
C LEU A 69 11.73 -0.24 -0.81
N VAL A 70 10.79 -1.18 -0.77
CA VAL A 70 10.89 -2.40 0.03
C VAL A 70 11.26 -3.55 -0.89
N ASP A 71 12.49 -4.06 -0.75
CA ASP A 71 12.94 -5.25 -1.48
C ASP A 71 12.49 -6.53 -0.75
N CYS A 72 11.59 -7.28 -1.39
CA CYS A 72 11.06 -8.55 -0.87
C CYS A 72 11.64 -9.78 -1.60
N THR A 73 12.67 -9.63 -2.44
CA THR A 73 13.21 -10.70 -3.31
C THR A 73 13.67 -11.95 -2.54
N HIS A 74 13.94 -11.85 -1.25
CA HIS A 74 14.49 -12.93 -0.44
C HIS A 74 13.48 -13.63 0.50
N LYS A 75 12.17 -13.36 0.36
CA LYS A 75 11.10 -13.95 1.21
C LYS A 75 11.38 -13.86 2.72
N THR A 76 12.12 -12.85 3.18
CA THR A 76 12.42 -12.63 4.60
C THR A 76 11.19 -12.35 5.46
N ASN A 77 10.03 -12.07 4.83
CA ASN A 77 8.74 -11.91 5.50
C ASN A 77 7.94 -13.22 5.62
N SER A 78 8.50 -14.36 5.19
CA SER A 78 7.91 -15.68 5.43
C SER A 78 8.24 -16.13 6.85
N PRO A 79 7.24 -16.44 7.71
CA PRO A 79 7.49 -16.99 9.05
C PRO A 79 8.08 -18.40 9.00
N TYR A 80 8.15 -19.02 7.83
CA TYR A 80 8.74 -20.35 7.63
C TYR A 80 10.17 -20.20 7.09
N PRO A 81 11.19 -20.72 7.82
CA PRO A 81 12.56 -20.75 7.32
C PRO A 81 12.64 -21.70 6.11
N VAL A 82 13.48 -21.31 5.15
CA VAL A 82 13.90 -22.15 4.00
C VAL A 82 14.74 -23.33 4.47
#